data_AF-A0A402APK1-F1
#
_entry.id   AF-A0A402APK1-F1
#
_cell.length_a   1.000
_cell.length_b   1.000
_cell.length_c   1.000
_cell.angle_alpha   90.00
_cell.angle_beta   90.00
_cell.angle_gamma   90.00
#
_symmetry.space_group_name_H-M   'P 1'
#
loop_
_entity.id
_entity.type
_entity.pdbx_description
1 polymer ?
#
loop_
_entity_poly.entity_id
_entity_poly.type
_entity_poly.pdbx_seq_one_letter_code
_entity_poly.pdbx_strand_id
1 'polypeptide(L)'
;MAHWNLYLATEQDSEQLTIFLQQADWFVSHETRIGPEAGGWPVALPSTGIYAGKHALSAQVQGYALAILLRAYHLTGQEQFLLVAHRAAHTFELDILDGGVSAPLGPDGVCFEELALYPASHALAGWIIGLLGLSDYLAETHKDSIEQLIQHTLMTLQHMLLAYDTGFWTYHDLLQRALTTPGQLDGQIALLESLSIYPEADFCSTWAKRWKGYLHAVIGKKRATITRRLTNIQSALWQMGRKALFPRTAARNPLRVCVPIPAFPFTGGMLTVLEKVSLVTQGIWQMEYLTRSVGEQTAGMTIRRFGTPRMSPAHLPFALLYVTTGCSKLLALLRQGANYHVVMPQDGAYTAAFSGLAAKIAGVRVVCMDHGHLTLRQNRAHRAERLQALAHRSWLRRALIGHIEEACYWPFYAAMTHIAARVTDHYLVPGLPGDGVEAACARLGVPLDRITRFDSMVEIERHFVLDLLARTHERQTRHIAPMPSW
;
A
#
# COMPACT_ATOMS: atom_id res chain seq x y z
N MET A 1 -16.95 7.19 27.85
CA MET A 1 -16.35 8.55 27.77
C MET A 1 -17.35 9.70 27.91
N ALA A 2 -18.47 9.73 27.17
CA ALA A 2 -19.45 10.83 27.31
C ALA A 2 -19.99 10.99 28.75
N HIS A 3 -20.42 9.88 29.38
CA HIS A 3 -20.87 9.89 30.78
C HIS A 3 -19.77 10.26 31.77
N TRP A 4 -18.50 9.92 31.48
CA TRP A 4 -17.37 10.37 32.28
C TRP A 4 -17.20 11.89 32.23
N ASN A 5 -17.27 12.48 31.03
CA ASN A 5 -17.18 13.93 30.88
C ASN A 5 -18.36 14.65 31.55
N LEU A 6 -19.57 14.08 31.47
CA LEU A 6 -20.73 14.60 32.18
C LEU A 6 -20.55 14.50 33.70
N TYR A 7 -20.10 13.37 34.22
CA TYR A 7 -19.77 13.17 35.64
C TYR A 7 -18.82 14.27 36.17
N LEU A 8 -17.77 14.61 35.40
CA LEU A 8 -16.86 15.69 35.76
C LEU A 8 -17.49 17.09 35.67
N ALA A 9 -18.38 17.31 34.70
CA ALA A 9 -19.03 18.60 34.47
C ALA A 9 -20.17 18.90 35.44
N THR A 10 -20.84 17.87 35.98
CA THR A 10 -22.02 18.01 36.84
C THR A 10 -21.71 17.77 38.33
N GLU A 11 -20.50 18.12 38.77
CA GLU A 11 -20.06 17.97 40.18
C GLU A 11 -20.22 16.54 40.74
N GLN A 12 -19.80 15.52 39.96
CA GLN A 12 -19.76 14.12 40.38
C GLN A 12 -21.12 13.43 40.55
N ASP A 13 -22.02 13.62 39.58
CA ASP A 13 -23.32 12.92 39.55
C ASP A 13 -23.15 11.38 39.56
N SER A 14 -23.66 10.75 40.63
CA SER A 14 -23.59 9.31 40.87
C SER A 14 -24.23 8.46 39.75
N GLU A 15 -25.25 8.97 39.07
CA GLU A 15 -25.89 8.25 37.96
C GLU A 15 -24.95 8.12 36.76
N GLN A 16 -24.28 9.22 36.39
CA GLN A 16 -23.31 9.23 35.29
C GLN A 16 -22.11 8.32 35.58
N LEU A 17 -21.65 8.31 36.84
CA LEU A 17 -20.59 7.41 37.30
C LEU A 17 -21.01 5.94 37.18
N THR A 18 -22.23 5.61 37.60
CA THR A 18 -22.77 4.25 37.52
C THR A 18 -22.81 3.76 36.08
N ILE A 19 -23.30 4.59 35.15
CA ILE A 19 -23.34 4.25 33.71
C ILE A 19 -21.92 4.09 33.16
N PHE A 20 -20.98 4.94 33.55
CA PHE A 20 -19.58 4.83 33.14
C PHE A 20 -18.96 3.51 33.59
N LEU A 21 -19.15 3.10 34.84
CA LEU A 21 -18.61 1.84 35.37
C LEU A 21 -19.25 0.63 34.69
N GLN A 22 -20.56 0.65 34.42
CA GLN A 22 -21.22 -0.40 33.64
C GLN A 22 -20.62 -0.54 32.23
N GLN A 23 -20.25 0.57 31.60
CA GLN A 23 -19.54 0.54 30.31
C GLN A 23 -18.14 -0.06 30.45
N ALA A 24 -17.40 0.27 31.52
CA ALA A 24 -16.09 -0.32 31.78
C ALA A 24 -16.16 -1.83 32.00
N ASP A 25 -17.14 -2.31 32.77
CA ASP A 25 -17.39 -3.75 32.97
C ASP A 25 -17.75 -4.47 31.67
N TRP A 26 -18.45 -3.79 30.75
CA TRP A 26 -18.72 -4.32 29.42
C TRP A 26 -17.41 -4.58 28.65
N PHE A 27 -16.45 -3.65 28.69
CA PHE A 27 -15.15 -3.85 28.04
C PHE A 27 -14.40 -5.06 28.61
N VAL A 28 -14.40 -5.25 29.94
CA VAL A 28 -13.79 -6.42 30.57
C VAL A 28 -14.44 -7.72 30.12
N SER A 29 -15.77 -7.77 30.12
CA SER A 29 -16.54 -8.98 29.81
C SER A 29 -16.57 -9.37 28.32
N HIS A 30 -16.35 -8.41 27.42
CA HIS A 30 -16.44 -8.61 25.96
C HIS A 30 -15.07 -8.52 25.25
N GLU A 31 -13.98 -8.55 26.00
CA GLU A 31 -12.64 -8.66 25.43
C GLU A 31 -12.49 -9.96 24.62
N THR A 32 -12.04 -9.82 23.36
CA THR A 32 -11.60 -10.95 22.54
C THR A 32 -10.10 -11.14 22.72
N ARG A 33 -9.68 -12.32 23.20
CA ARG A 33 -8.26 -12.64 23.42
C ARG A 33 -7.54 -12.94 22.12
N ILE A 34 -6.33 -12.41 21.99
CA ILE A 34 -5.41 -12.60 20.86
C ILE A 34 -4.13 -13.19 21.45
N GLY A 35 -4.08 -14.51 21.48
CA GLY A 35 -3.02 -15.21 22.21
C GLY A 35 -3.05 -14.92 23.72
N PRO A 36 -1.92 -15.18 24.42
CA PRO A 36 -1.85 -15.03 25.86
C PRO A 36 -1.70 -13.59 26.33
N GLU A 37 -1.08 -12.70 25.53
CA GLU A 37 -0.64 -11.38 25.99
C GLU A 37 -1.40 -10.20 25.39
N ALA A 38 -2.17 -10.42 24.30
CA ALA A 38 -2.96 -9.39 23.65
C ALA A 38 -4.48 -9.66 23.73
N GLY A 39 -5.25 -8.61 23.55
CA GLY A 39 -6.70 -8.68 23.51
C GLY A 39 -7.33 -7.37 23.04
N GLY A 40 -8.59 -7.44 22.62
CA GLY A 40 -9.23 -6.30 22.00
C GLY A 40 -10.70 -6.50 21.68
N TRP A 41 -11.28 -5.51 21.00
CA TRP A 41 -12.69 -5.50 20.61
C TRP A 41 -12.81 -5.36 19.09
N PRO A 42 -12.92 -6.49 18.37
CA PRO A 42 -13.03 -6.46 16.92
C PRO A 42 -14.31 -5.75 16.45
N VAL A 43 -14.17 -4.84 15.49
CA VAL A 43 -15.27 -4.13 14.85
C VAL A 43 -15.75 -4.94 13.65
N ALA A 44 -17.06 -5.17 13.59
CA ALA A 44 -17.70 -5.81 12.44
C ALA A 44 -17.71 -4.86 11.25
N LEU A 45 -17.14 -5.31 10.12
CA LEU A 45 -17.11 -4.51 8.90
C LEU A 45 -18.41 -4.67 8.08
N PRO A 46 -18.80 -3.65 7.31
CA PRO A 46 -20.00 -3.72 6.47
C PRO A 46 -20.02 -4.94 5.54
N SER A 47 -21.20 -5.51 5.31
CA SER A 47 -21.41 -6.73 4.51
C SER A 47 -21.14 -6.59 3.00
N THR A 48 -20.68 -5.42 2.54
CA THR A 48 -20.41 -5.14 1.13
C THR A 48 -18.97 -4.67 0.94
N GLY A 49 -18.24 -5.30 0.01
CA GLY A 49 -16.86 -4.94 -0.31
C GLY A 49 -15.89 -6.11 -0.10
N ILE A 50 -14.59 -5.84 -0.25
CA ILE A 50 -13.52 -6.85 -0.17
C ILE A 50 -13.34 -7.39 1.27
N TYR A 51 -13.79 -6.62 2.26
CA TYR A 51 -13.71 -6.97 3.69
C TYR A 51 -15.06 -7.39 4.29
N ALA A 52 -16.05 -7.68 3.45
CA ALA A 52 -17.38 -8.07 3.89
C ALA A 52 -17.34 -9.28 4.82
N GLY A 53 -17.97 -9.17 5.99
CA GLY A 53 -18.06 -10.25 6.98
C GLY A 53 -16.78 -10.49 7.77
N LYS A 54 -15.75 -9.66 7.62
CA LYS A 54 -14.54 -9.70 8.46
C LYS A 54 -14.72 -8.84 9.71
N HIS A 55 -13.98 -9.21 10.74
CA HIS A 55 -13.77 -8.39 11.93
C HIS A 55 -12.35 -7.86 11.90
N ALA A 56 -12.15 -6.63 12.35
CA ALA A 56 -10.83 -6.02 12.47
C ALA A 56 -10.72 -5.31 13.80
N LEU A 57 -9.53 -5.34 14.41
CA LEU A 57 -9.25 -4.41 15.50
C LEU A 57 -9.23 -2.97 14.98
N SER A 58 -9.31 -2.02 15.90
CA SER A 58 -9.29 -0.60 15.61
C SER A 58 -8.44 0.12 16.65
N ALA A 59 -7.39 0.83 16.22
CA ALA A 59 -6.58 1.65 17.11
C ALA A 59 -7.44 2.69 17.87
N GLN A 60 -8.50 3.18 17.23
CA GLN A 60 -9.46 4.09 17.87
C GLN A 60 -10.22 3.40 19.02
N VAL A 61 -10.77 2.22 18.77
CA VAL A 61 -11.50 1.46 19.79
C VAL A 61 -10.58 1.07 20.94
N GLN A 62 -9.36 0.60 20.62
CA GLN A 62 -8.37 0.26 21.62
C GLN A 62 -7.96 1.48 22.47
N GLY A 63 -7.72 2.62 21.82
CA GLY A 63 -7.38 3.87 22.52
C GLY A 63 -8.49 4.33 23.48
N TYR A 64 -9.76 4.26 23.05
CA TYR A 64 -10.88 4.56 23.95
C TYR A 64 -11.04 3.54 25.07
N ALA A 65 -10.81 2.26 24.80
CA ALA A 65 -10.88 1.23 25.82
C ALA A 65 -9.80 1.43 26.88
N LEU A 66 -8.55 1.73 26.49
CA LEU A 66 -7.48 2.12 27.42
C LEU A 66 -7.91 3.29 28.31
N ALA A 67 -8.42 4.36 27.69
CA ALA A 67 -8.90 5.53 28.41
C ALA A 67 -10.00 5.20 29.44
N ILE A 68 -10.95 4.33 29.08
CA ILE A 68 -12.06 3.93 29.96
C ILE A 68 -11.57 3.01 31.08
N LEU A 69 -10.81 1.96 30.75
CA LEU A 69 -10.34 0.95 31.69
C LEU A 69 -9.40 1.55 32.73
N LEU A 70 -8.47 2.41 32.32
CA LEU A 70 -7.54 3.06 33.25
C LEU A 70 -8.27 4.01 34.21
N ARG A 71 -9.27 4.76 33.73
CA ARG A 71 -10.10 5.61 34.61
C ARG A 71 -10.93 4.76 35.58
N ALA A 72 -11.49 3.64 35.13
CA ALA A 72 -12.22 2.71 36.00
C ALA A 72 -11.30 2.08 37.06
N TYR A 73 -10.07 1.71 36.68
CA TYR A 73 -9.05 1.24 37.61
C TYR A 73 -8.73 2.29 38.68
N HIS A 74 -8.44 3.54 38.29
CA HIS A 74 -8.16 4.64 39.23
C HIS A 74 -9.30 4.90 40.22
N LEU A 75 -10.56 4.75 39.79
CA LEU A 75 -11.72 4.99 40.65
C LEU A 75 -12.02 3.84 41.61
N THR A 76 -11.78 2.61 41.17
CA THR A 76 -12.26 1.41 41.88
C THR A 76 -11.15 0.61 42.56
N GLY A 77 -9.89 0.79 42.14
CA GLY A 77 -8.76 -0.05 42.52
C GLY A 77 -8.85 -1.50 42.04
N GLN A 78 -9.77 -1.83 41.13
CA GLN A 78 -9.98 -3.21 40.69
C GLN A 78 -8.99 -3.60 39.58
N GLU A 79 -8.05 -4.49 39.93
CA GLU A 79 -6.98 -5.00 39.05
C GLU A 79 -7.45 -5.54 37.70
N GLN A 80 -8.68 -6.06 37.60
CA GLN A 80 -9.22 -6.58 36.34
C GLN A 80 -9.19 -5.56 35.21
N PHE A 81 -9.43 -4.28 35.51
CA PHE A 81 -9.41 -3.22 34.51
C PHE A 81 -7.99 -3.00 33.98
N LEU A 82 -6.98 -2.97 34.87
CA LEU A 82 -5.59 -2.81 34.50
C LEU A 82 -5.06 -4.01 33.69
N LEU A 83 -5.45 -5.23 34.07
CA LEU A 83 -5.08 -6.44 33.33
C LEU A 83 -5.63 -6.47 31.91
N VAL A 84 -6.88 -6.00 31.70
CA VAL A 84 -7.46 -5.87 30.36
C VAL A 84 -6.78 -4.73 29.59
N ALA A 85 -6.49 -3.61 30.26
CA ALA A 85 -5.77 -2.49 29.64
C ALA A 85 -4.38 -2.91 29.15
N HIS A 86 -3.64 -3.71 29.91
CA HIS A 86 -2.33 -4.27 29.48
C HIS A 86 -2.44 -5.04 28.16
N ARG A 87 -3.47 -5.89 28.02
CA ARG A 87 -3.67 -6.69 26.82
C ARG A 87 -4.10 -5.85 25.61
N ALA A 88 -4.92 -4.84 25.84
CA ALA A 88 -5.28 -3.86 24.81
C ALA A 88 -4.06 -3.06 24.35
N ALA A 89 -3.22 -2.58 25.29
CA ALA A 89 -2.01 -1.84 24.98
C ALA A 89 -1.01 -2.68 24.16
N HIS A 90 -0.87 -3.97 24.47
CA HIS A 90 0.03 -4.86 23.74
C HIS A 90 -0.34 -4.98 22.24
N THR A 91 -1.61 -4.78 21.86
CA THR A 91 -1.99 -4.79 20.43
C THR A 91 -1.33 -3.68 19.61
N PHE A 92 -0.87 -2.59 20.23
CA PHE A 92 -0.14 -1.53 19.54
C PHE A 92 1.33 -1.87 19.29
N GLU A 93 1.91 -2.81 20.03
CA GLU A 93 3.28 -3.30 19.81
C GLU A 93 3.35 -4.33 18.66
N LEU A 94 2.20 -4.79 18.17
CA LEU A 94 2.08 -5.85 17.16
C LEU A 94 1.63 -5.31 15.80
N ASP A 95 2.15 -5.89 14.72
CA ASP A 95 1.66 -5.65 13.36
C ASP A 95 0.22 -6.20 13.21
N ILE A 96 -0.55 -5.65 12.27
CA ILE A 96 -1.88 -6.17 11.90
C ILE A 96 -1.87 -7.68 11.63
N LEU A 97 -0.84 -8.21 10.95
CA LEU A 97 -0.74 -9.63 10.63
C LEU A 97 -0.46 -10.50 11.86
N ASP A 98 0.10 -9.91 12.91
CA ASP A 98 0.36 -10.56 14.20
C ASP A 98 -0.78 -10.35 15.20
N GLY A 99 -1.92 -9.81 14.74
CA GLY A 99 -3.10 -9.57 15.55
C GLY A 99 -3.11 -8.22 16.29
N GLY A 100 -2.25 -7.29 15.88
CA GLY A 100 -2.18 -5.94 16.41
C GLY A 100 -2.99 -4.89 15.64
N VAL A 101 -2.67 -3.63 15.91
CA VAL A 101 -3.25 -2.45 15.25
C VAL A 101 -2.22 -1.57 14.57
N SER A 102 -0.94 -1.96 14.59
CA SER A 102 0.14 -1.18 14.01
C SER A 102 0.48 -1.63 12.59
N ALA A 103 0.85 -0.68 11.74
CA ALA A 103 1.36 -0.93 10.40
C ALA A 103 2.70 -0.18 10.21
N PRO A 104 3.75 -0.84 9.68
CA PRO A 104 4.99 -0.17 9.33
C PRO A 104 4.75 0.80 8.18
N LEU A 105 5.39 1.97 8.27
CA LEU A 105 5.28 3.04 7.30
C LEU A 105 6.66 3.62 6.97
N GLY A 106 7.13 3.39 5.75
CA GLY A 106 8.50 3.73 5.38
C GLY A 106 9.53 2.80 6.06
N PRO A 107 10.80 3.22 6.22
CA PRO A 107 11.85 2.36 6.75
C PRO A 107 11.71 2.11 8.26
N ASP A 108 11.39 3.14 9.04
CA ASP A 108 11.42 3.10 10.52
C ASP A 108 10.11 3.62 11.16
N GLY A 109 9.13 4.00 10.35
CA GLY A 109 7.88 4.60 10.85
C GLY A 109 6.83 3.57 11.21
N VAL A 110 5.94 3.95 12.13
CA VAL A 110 4.78 3.13 12.56
C VAL A 110 3.53 4.01 12.56
N CYS A 111 2.43 3.45 12.06
CA CYS A 111 1.11 4.07 12.07
C CYS A 111 0.11 3.15 12.78
N PHE A 112 -0.72 3.72 13.65
CA PHE A 112 -1.82 2.98 14.27
C PHE A 112 -3.06 3.05 13.38
N GLU A 113 -3.56 1.90 12.95
CA GLU A 113 -4.67 1.83 12.00
C GLU A 113 -6.03 1.88 12.68
N GLU A 114 -6.86 2.84 12.26
CA GLU A 114 -8.27 2.92 12.69
C GLU A 114 -9.03 1.63 12.38
N LEU A 115 -8.70 0.95 11.28
CA LEU A 115 -9.13 -0.40 11.00
C LEU A 115 -7.88 -1.23 10.63
N ALA A 116 -7.54 -2.19 11.50
CA ALA A 116 -6.39 -3.08 11.37
C ALA A 116 -6.55 -4.04 10.18
N LEU A 117 -6.37 -3.52 8.96
CA LEU A 117 -6.58 -4.22 7.70
C LEU A 117 -5.54 -3.78 6.68
N TYR A 118 -4.97 -4.75 5.96
CA TYR A 118 -4.14 -4.45 4.79
C TYR A 118 -4.94 -4.37 3.48
N PRO A 119 -4.54 -3.50 2.51
CA PRO A 119 -3.60 -2.40 2.68
C PRO A 119 -4.08 -1.39 3.72
N ALA A 120 -3.15 -0.92 4.55
CA ALA A 120 -3.38 0.04 5.61
C ALA A 120 -3.93 1.35 5.01
N SER A 121 -4.86 1.97 5.73
CA SER A 121 -5.54 3.18 5.28
C SER A 121 -4.86 4.46 5.76
N HIS A 122 -4.19 4.36 6.92
CA HIS A 122 -3.62 5.48 7.65
C HIS A 122 -4.68 6.56 7.89
N ALA A 123 -5.74 6.21 8.62
CA ALA A 123 -6.79 7.16 8.99
C ALA A 123 -6.33 8.01 10.18
N LEU A 124 -6.35 9.33 10.03
CA LEU A 124 -5.70 10.25 10.98
C LEU A 124 -6.35 10.22 12.37
N ALA A 125 -7.68 10.08 12.42
CA ALA A 125 -8.41 10.15 13.68
C ALA A 125 -8.09 8.95 14.57
N GLY A 126 -8.23 7.72 14.05
CA GLY A 126 -7.87 6.52 14.81
C GLY A 126 -6.40 6.47 15.22
N TRP A 127 -5.50 6.99 14.39
CA TRP A 127 -4.08 7.10 14.73
C TRP A 127 -3.85 7.97 15.97
N ILE A 128 -4.39 9.21 15.97
CA ILE A 128 -4.20 10.13 17.11
C ILE A 128 -4.92 9.62 18.37
N ILE A 129 -6.10 9.03 18.25
CA ILE A 129 -6.83 8.47 19.40
C ILE A 129 -6.06 7.30 20.01
N GLY A 130 -5.45 6.44 19.18
CA GLY A 130 -4.56 5.38 19.63
C GLY A 130 -3.37 5.92 20.43
N LEU A 131 -2.71 6.97 19.92
CA LEU A 131 -1.63 7.67 20.63
C LEU A 131 -2.09 8.17 22.00
N LEU A 132 -3.23 8.86 22.08
CA LEU A 132 -3.76 9.37 23.35
C LEU A 132 -4.06 8.27 24.36
N GLY A 133 -4.64 7.14 23.90
CA GLY A 133 -4.89 6.00 24.76
C GLY A 133 -3.62 5.34 25.30
N LEU A 134 -2.57 5.25 24.48
CA LEU A 134 -1.26 4.79 24.94
C LEU A 134 -0.58 5.79 25.87
N SER A 135 -0.79 7.10 25.72
CA SER A 135 -0.32 8.11 26.67
C SER A 135 -0.87 7.85 28.07
N ASP A 136 -2.19 7.60 28.16
CA ASP A 136 -2.87 7.30 29.43
C ASP A 136 -2.27 6.02 30.05
N TYR A 137 -1.97 5.01 29.22
CA TYR A 137 -1.36 3.74 29.67
C TYR A 137 0.11 3.90 30.10
N LEU A 138 0.89 4.73 29.41
CA LEU A 138 2.27 5.03 29.79
C LEU A 138 2.33 5.77 31.12
N ALA A 139 1.39 6.70 31.36
CA ALA A 139 1.30 7.42 32.62
C ALA A 139 1.02 6.50 33.81
N GLU A 140 0.31 5.38 33.60
CA GLU A 140 0.04 4.38 34.63
C GLU A 140 1.20 3.38 34.83
N THR A 141 1.82 2.92 33.73
CA THR A 141 2.73 1.76 33.77
C THR A 141 4.21 2.10 33.67
N HIS A 142 4.56 3.31 33.22
CA HIS A 142 5.94 3.77 33.02
C HIS A 142 6.81 2.81 32.18
N LYS A 143 6.22 2.13 31.19
CA LYS A 143 6.95 1.19 30.33
C LYS A 143 7.74 1.89 29.24
N ASP A 144 9.07 1.74 29.27
CA ASP A 144 9.99 2.27 28.26
C ASP A 144 9.64 1.86 26.81
N SER A 145 9.17 0.63 26.59
CA SER A 145 8.79 0.15 25.24
C SER A 145 7.65 0.98 24.63
N ILE A 146 6.67 1.36 25.46
CA ILE A 146 5.53 2.15 25.04
C ILE A 146 5.93 3.61 24.80
N GLU A 147 6.80 4.16 25.64
CA GLU A 147 7.36 5.50 25.43
C GLU A 147 8.09 5.60 24.09
N GLN A 148 8.96 4.63 23.78
CA GLN A 148 9.66 4.57 22.49
C GLN A 148 8.69 4.43 21.32
N LEU A 149 7.67 3.57 21.45
CA LEU A 149 6.65 3.39 20.42
C LEU A 149 5.87 4.70 20.15
N ILE A 150 5.47 5.42 21.20
CA ILE A 150 4.82 6.73 21.10
C ILE A 150 5.73 7.73 20.37
N GLN A 151 7.01 7.83 20.76
CA GLN A 151 7.97 8.74 20.15
C GLN A 151 8.17 8.47 18.65
N HIS A 152 8.39 7.20 18.27
CA HIS A 152 8.53 6.80 16.86
C HIS A 152 7.27 7.13 16.06
N THR A 153 6.11 6.88 16.65
CA THR A 153 4.82 7.12 16.03
C THR A 153 4.52 8.61 15.86
N LEU A 154 4.88 9.46 16.83
CA LEU A 154 4.77 10.92 16.75
C LEU A 154 5.69 11.51 15.66
N MET A 155 6.92 11.03 15.57
CA MET A 155 7.85 11.42 14.50
C MET A 155 7.31 11.01 13.12
N THR A 156 6.71 9.82 13.02
CA THR A 156 6.05 9.36 11.79
C THR A 156 4.88 10.27 11.44
N LEU A 157 4.02 10.61 12.41
CA LEU A 157 2.89 11.51 12.23
C LEU A 157 3.34 12.89 11.71
N GLN A 158 4.41 13.46 12.28
CA GLN A 158 4.96 14.76 11.85
C GLN A 158 5.28 14.78 10.36
N HIS A 159 5.92 13.73 9.84
CA HIS A 159 6.26 13.61 8.42
C HIS A 159 5.03 13.41 7.53
N MET A 160 3.98 12.78 8.06
CA MET A 160 2.80 12.42 7.29
C MET A 160 1.70 13.50 7.27
N LEU A 161 1.67 14.45 8.21
CA LEU A 161 0.60 15.46 8.29
C LEU A 161 0.40 16.27 7.00
N LEU A 162 1.49 16.56 6.27
CA LEU A 162 1.40 17.26 4.98
C LEU A 162 0.60 16.45 3.94
N ALA A 163 0.64 15.11 3.99
CA ALA A 163 -0.08 14.26 3.05
C ALA A 163 -1.61 14.32 3.22
N TYR A 164 -2.10 14.73 4.39
CA TYR A 164 -3.53 14.94 4.65
C TYR A 164 -4.03 16.32 4.21
N ASP A 165 -3.14 17.31 4.03
CA ASP A 165 -3.52 18.68 3.66
C ASP A 165 -3.63 18.84 2.13
N THR A 166 -4.78 19.37 1.68
CA THR A 166 -5.02 19.72 0.26
C THR A 166 -4.75 21.19 -0.07
N GLY A 167 -4.37 21.98 0.94
CA GLY A 167 -4.17 23.43 0.90
C GLY A 167 -5.44 24.25 1.18
N PHE A 168 -6.62 23.61 1.20
CA PHE A 168 -7.90 24.27 1.49
C PHE A 168 -8.86 23.42 2.35
N TRP A 169 -8.51 22.15 2.59
CA TRP A 169 -9.29 21.15 3.33
C TRP A 169 -8.40 19.93 3.65
N THR A 170 -8.92 18.92 4.35
CA THR A 170 -8.17 17.71 4.72
C THR A 170 -8.74 16.41 4.17
N TYR A 171 -7.88 15.42 4.02
CA TYR A 171 -8.27 14.02 3.81
C TYR A 171 -8.54 13.31 5.15
N HIS A 172 -9.43 12.30 5.11
CA HIS A 172 -9.70 11.44 6.25
C HIS A 172 -8.60 10.38 6.45
N ASP A 173 -8.20 9.74 5.35
CA ASP A 173 -7.20 8.68 5.27
C ASP A 173 -6.35 8.85 4.00
N LEU A 174 -5.19 8.18 3.93
CA LEU A 174 -4.23 8.34 2.83
C LEU A 174 -4.46 7.36 1.66
N LEU A 175 -5.23 6.29 1.90
CA LEU A 175 -5.53 5.26 0.90
C LEU A 175 -6.64 5.68 -0.08
N GLN A 176 -7.79 6.07 0.43
CA GLN A 176 -8.95 6.56 -0.34
C GLN A 176 -8.83 8.04 -0.67
N ARG A 177 -8.16 8.82 0.19
CA ARG A 177 -8.03 10.28 0.05
C ARG A 177 -9.39 10.97 -0.14
N ALA A 178 -10.36 10.54 0.65
CA ALA A 178 -11.67 11.17 0.70
C ALA A 178 -11.59 12.45 1.54
N LEU A 179 -12.14 13.55 1.01
CA LEU A 179 -12.23 14.82 1.75
C LEU A 179 -13.16 14.65 2.97
N THR A 180 -12.71 15.14 4.11
CA THR A 180 -13.46 15.09 5.37
C THR A 180 -14.79 15.85 5.29
N THR A 181 -15.74 15.48 6.13
CA THR A 181 -16.89 16.33 6.46
C THR A 181 -16.46 17.47 7.39
N PRO A 182 -17.23 18.58 7.50
CA PRO A 182 -16.92 19.65 8.43
C PRO A 182 -16.74 19.17 9.89
N GLY A 183 -17.58 18.23 10.34
CA GLY A 183 -17.46 17.67 11.69
C GLY A 183 -16.22 16.78 11.86
N GLN A 184 -15.81 16.05 10.81
CA GLN A 184 -14.55 15.28 10.85
C GLN A 184 -13.32 16.19 10.86
N LEU A 185 -13.33 17.30 10.11
CA LEU A 185 -12.25 18.29 10.16
C LEU A 185 -12.16 18.94 11.55
N ASP A 186 -13.31 19.32 12.13
CA ASP A 186 -13.39 19.85 13.49
C ASP A 186 -12.82 18.85 14.51
N GLY A 187 -13.18 17.57 14.39
CA GLY A 187 -12.60 16.49 15.18
C GLY A 187 -11.09 16.32 15.00
N GLN A 188 -10.58 16.37 13.76
CA GLN A 188 -9.13 16.32 13.49
C GLN A 188 -8.38 17.49 14.15
N ILE A 189 -8.95 18.69 14.14
CA ILE A 189 -8.37 19.88 14.80
C ILE A 189 -8.30 19.65 16.31
N ALA A 190 -9.41 19.23 16.93
CA ALA A 190 -9.46 18.96 18.37
C ALA A 190 -8.46 17.87 18.78
N LEU A 191 -8.32 16.82 17.96
CA LEU A 191 -7.34 15.75 18.18
C LEU A 191 -5.90 16.26 18.10
N LEU A 192 -5.56 17.09 17.10
CA LEU A 192 -4.23 17.70 17.03
C LEU A 192 -3.95 18.63 18.21
N GLU A 193 -4.94 19.43 18.64
CA GLU A 193 -4.80 20.28 19.83
C GLU A 193 -4.56 19.43 21.09
N SER A 194 -5.20 18.26 21.20
CA SER A 194 -5.01 17.35 22.35
C SER A 194 -3.61 16.70 22.43
N LEU A 195 -2.88 16.62 21.31
CA LEU A 195 -1.49 16.14 21.30
C LEU A 195 -0.49 17.15 21.89
N SER A 196 -0.94 18.37 22.24
CA SER A 196 -0.09 19.37 22.92
C SER A 196 0.37 18.94 24.32
N ILE A 197 -0.09 17.77 24.82
CA ILE A 197 0.47 17.12 26.01
C ILE A 197 1.94 16.70 25.81
N TYR A 198 2.37 16.52 24.57
CA TYR A 198 3.73 16.15 24.21
C TYR A 198 4.55 17.40 23.89
N PRO A 199 5.67 17.67 24.59
CA PRO A 199 6.54 18.80 24.28
C PRO A 199 7.10 18.76 22.85
N GLU A 200 7.38 17.57 22.30
CA GLU A 200 7.89 17.46 20.92
C GLU A 200 6.79 17.68 19.85
N ALA A 201 5.52 17.77 20.23
CA ALA A 201 4.38 17.87 19.31
C ALA A 201 3.96 19.32 18.99
N ASP A 202 4.85 20.31 19.14
CA ASP A 202 4.59 21.71 18.79
C ASP A 202 4.04 21.90 17.35
N PHE A 203 4.44 21.00 16.43
CA PHE A 203 3.93 20.98 15.07
C PHE A 203 2.41 20.76 14.98
N CYS A 204 1.81 20.01 15.90
CA CYS A 204 0.38 19.73 15.93
C CYS A 204 -0.44 21.01 16.11
N SER A 205 0.00 21.91 17.00
CA SER A 205 -0.67 23.20 17.22
C SER A 205 -0.63 24.09 15.97
N THR A 206 0.48 24.04 15.22
CA THR A 206 0.66 24.77 13.96
C THR A 206 -0.30 24.26 12.89
N TRP A 207 -0.41 22.93 12.75
CA TRP A 207 -1.34 22.29 11.83
C TRP A 207 -2.80 22.54 12.22
N ALA A 208 -3.16 22.39 13.50
CA ALA A 208 -4.48 22.68 14.02
C ALA A 208 -4.92 24.12 13.70
N LYS A 209 -4.05 25.11 13.96
CA LYS A 209 -4.32 26.52 13.65
C LYS A 209 -4.55 26.75 12.15
N ARG A 210 -3.73 26.14 11.30
CA ARG A 210 -3.89 26.20 9.84
C ARG A 210 -5.23 25.62 9.39
N TRP A 211 -5.58 24.44 9.86
CA TRP A 211 -6.82 23.74 9.50
C TRP A 211 -8.07 24.40 10.06
N LYS A 212 -7.98 25.01 11.24
CA LYS A 212 -9.02 25.90 11.79
C LYS A 212 -9.31 27.07 10.85
N GLY A 213 -8.29 27.60 10.17
CA GLY A 213 -8.45 28.59 9.10
C GLY A 213 -9.37 28.11 7.96
N TYR A 214 -9.34 26.82 7.62
CA TYR A 214 -10.19 26.25 6.56
C TYR A 214 -11.66 26.19 6.93
N LEU A 215 -12.00 25.96 8.20
CA LEU A 215 -13.39 25.97 8.67
C LEU A 215 -14.04 27.35 8.53
N HIS A 216 -13.26 28.42 8.73
CA HIS A 216 -13.72 29.81 8.64
C HIS A 216 -13.69 30.35 7.20
N ALA A 217 -12.90 29.75 6.31
CA ALA A 217 -12.80 30.15 4.91
C ALA A 217 -14.03 29.71 4.10
N VAL A 218 -14.96 30.63 3.83
CA VAL A 218 -16.20 30.36 3.07
C VAL A 218 -15.92 29.74 1.70
N ILE A 219 -14.90 30.23 0.98
CA ILE A 219 -14.53 29.71 -0.35
C ILE A 219 -14.00 28.28 -0.24
N GLY A 220 -13.13 28.00 0.73
CA GLY A 220 -12.58 26.66 0.97
C GLY A 220 -13.67 25.65 1.31
N LYS A 221 -14.58 26.00 2.22
CA LYS A 221 -15.72 25.16 2.62
C LYS A 221 -16.67 24.86 1.45
N LYS A 222 -16.98 25.86 0.62
CA LYS A 222 -17.79 25.67 -0.60
C LYS A 222 -17.06 24.76 -1.59
N ARG A 223 -15.76 24.99 -1.83
CA ARG A 223 -14.92 24.17 -2.70
C ARG A 223 -14.92 22.71 -2.24
N ALA A 224 -14.63 22.44 -0.97
CA ALA A 224 -14.62 21.09 -0.40
C ALA A 224 -15.98 20.39 -0.56
N THR A 225 -17.08 21.09 -0.27
CA THR A 225 -18.44 20.54 -0.41
C THR A 225 -18.77 20.20 -1.88
N ILE A 226 -18.44 21.10 -2.81
CA ILE A 226 -18.64 20.89 -4.25
C ILE A 226 -17.78 19.73 -4.73
N THR A 227 -16.48 19.72 -4.41
CA THR A 227 -15.56 18.64 -4.78
C THR A 227 -16.08 17.30 -4.28
N ARG A 228 -16.46 17.17 -3.00
CA ARG A 228 -17.02 15.92 -2.46
C ARG A 228 -18.29 15.48 -3.21
N ARG A 229 -19.23 16.40 -3.47
CA ARG A 229 -20.46 16.07 -4.21
C ARG A 229 -20.15 15.62 -5.64
N LEU A 230 -19.28 16.32 -6.34
CA LEU A 230 -18.86 15.97 -7.70
C LEU A 230 -18.17 14.61 -7.73
N THR A 231 -17.23 14.35 -6.81
CA THR A 231 -16.56 13.05 -6.69
C THR A 231 -17.56 11.93 -6.40
N ASN A 232 -18.56 12.15 -5.55
CA ASN A 232 -19.61 11.16 -5.27
C ASN A 232 -20.49 10.88 -6.50
N ILE A 233 -20.91 11.92 -7.24
CA ILE A 233 -21.71 11.74 -8.46
C ILE A 233 -20.89 11.05 -9.55
N GLN A 234 -19.65 11.52 -9.77
CA GLN A 234 -18.74 10.92 -10.75
C GLN A 234 -18.45 9.46 -10.42
N SER A 235 -18.15 9.15 -9.16
CA SER A 235 -17.90 7.76 -8.74
C SER A 235 -19.16 6.89 -8.89
N ALA A 236 -20.35 7.39 -8.57
CA ALA A 236 -21.60 6.65 -8.78
C ALA A 236 -21.86 6.36 -10.27
N LEU A 237 -21.76 7.37 -11.13
CA LEU A 237 -21.91 7.21 -12.59
C LEU A 237 -20.85 6.28 -13.16
N TRP A 238 -19.60 6.44 -12.72
CA TRP A 238 -18.49 5.59 -13.13
C TRP A 238 -18.68 4.14 -12.69
N GLN A 239 -19.11 3.91 -11.44
CA GLN A 239 -19.42 2.58 -10.94
C GLN A 239 -20.57 1.93 -11.72
N MET A 240 -21.60 2.69 -12.09
CA MET A 240 -22.71 2.20 -12.90
C MET A 240 -22.25 1.78 -14.30
N GLY A 241 -21.53 2.66 -15.02
CA GLY A 241 -20.99 2.34 -16.34
C GLY A 241 -20.00 1.18 -16.30
N ARG A 242 -19.16 1.13 -15.25
CA ARG A 242 -18.20 0.05 -15.03
C ARG A 242 -18.88 -1.28 -14.75
N LYS A 243 -19.94 -1.33 -13.93
CA LYS A 243 -20.72 -2.56 -13.70
C LYS A 243 -21.33 -3.09 -14.99
N ALA A 244 -21.78 -2.21 -15.88
CA ALA A 244 -22.33 -2.59 -17.17
C ALA A 244 -21.24 -3.10 -18.14
N LEU A 245 -20.09 -2.42 -18.21
CA LEU A 245 -19.00 -2.77 -19.14
C LEU A 245 -18.14 -3.94 -18.67
N PHE A 246 -18.00 -4.13 -17.36
CA PHE A 246 -17.14 -5.12 -16.73
C PHE A 246 -17.93 -5.88 -15.66
N PRO A 247 -18.86 -6.76 -16.08
CA PRO A 247 -19.67 -7.54 -15.15
C PRO A 247 -18.76 -8.40 -14.28
N ARG A 248 -18.92 -8.29 -12.96
CA ARG A 248 -18.24 -9.13 -11.97
C ARG A 248 -19.19 -10.21 -11.49
N THR A 249 -18.77 -11.48 -11.57
CA THR A 249 -19.46 -12.56 -10.87
C THR A 249 -19.02 -12.58 -9.40
N ALA A 250 -19.86 -13.15 -8.53
CA ALA A 250 -19.58 -13.29 -7.10
C ALA A 250 -18.16 -13.84 -6.86
N ALA A 251 -17.48 -13.31 -5.85
CA ALA A 251 -16.13 -13.72 -5.48
C ALA A 251 -16.12 -15.23 -5.19
N ARG A 252 -15.31 -15.97 -5.94
CA ARG A 252 -15.04 -17.39 -5.70
C ARG A 252 -13.60 -17.48 -5.20
N ASN A 253 -13.39 -18.25 -4.13
CA ASN A 253 -12.05 -18.75 -3.83
C ASN A 253 -11.69 -19.83 -4.86
N PRO A 254 -10.44 -19.88 -5.35
CA PRO A 254 -9.31 -19.00 -5.02
C PRO A 254 -9.35 -17.61 -5.72
N LEU A 255 -8.66 -16.62 -5.15
CA LEU A 255 -8.52 -15.27 -5.71
C LEU A 255 -7.79 -15.30 -7.05
N ARG A 256 -8.46 -14.90 -8.13
CA ARG A 256 -7.83 -14.78 -9.47
C ARG A 256 -6.92 -13.55 -9.55
N VAL A 257 -5.65 -13.78 -9.91
CA VAL A 257 -4.62 -12.74 -10.06
C VAL A 257 -4.06 -12.76 -11.48
N CYS A 258 -4.12 -11.62 -12.17
CA CYS A 258 -3.47 -11.47 -13.48
C CYS A 258 -2.04 -10.97 -13.29
N VAL A 259 -1.05 -11.62 -13.89
CA VAL A 259 0.38 -11.28 -13.76
C VAL A 259 0.94 -10.88 -15.13
N PRO A 260 0.83 -9.60 -15.51
CA PRO A 260 1.48 -9.08 -16.72
C PRO A 260 3.01 -9.16 -16.61
N ILE A 261 3.64 -9.80 -17.58
CA ILE A 261 5.11 -9.96 -17.64
C ILE A 261 5.66 -9.54 -19.01
N PRO A 262 6.84 -8.89 -19.06
CA PRO A 262 7.42 -8.35 -20.30
C PRO A 262 7.73 -9.42 -21.35
N ALA A 263 8.17 -10.60 -20.91
CA ALA A 263 8.39 -11.77 -21.77
C ALA A 263 8.37 -13.06 -20.93
N PHE A 264 8.00 -14.17 -21.56
CA PHE A 264 8.14 -15.52 -21.01
C PHE A 264 9.09 -16.36 -21.90
N PRO A 265 9.99 -17.18 -21.33
CA PRO A 265 10.24 -17.34 -19.89
C PRO A 265 10.83 -16.08 -19.27
N PHE A 266 10.41 -15.76 -18.04
CA PHE A 266 11.02 -14.69 -17.25
C PHE A 266 12.34 -15.21 -16.66
N THR A 267 13.35 -14.35 -16.59
CA THR A 267 14.73 -14.73 -16.23
C THR A 267 15.25 -13.92 -15.04
N GLY A 268 16.25 -14.44 -14.34
CA GLY A 268 16.88 -13.77 -13.21
C GLY A 268 15.97 -13.62 -11.99
N GLY A 269 16.06 -12.49 -11.28
CA GLY A 269 15.34 -12.25 -10.02
C GLY A 269 13.81 -12.27 -10.12
N MET A 270 13.23 -11.95 -11.28
CA MET A 270 11.78 -12.05 -11.46
C MET A 270 11.29 -13.51 -11.35
N LEU A 271 12.12 -14.48 -11.75
CA LEU A 271 11.80 -15.91 -11.70
C LEU A 271 11.71 -16.42 -10.27
N THR A 272 12.75 -16.17 -9.50
CA THR A 272 12.82 -16.60 -8.11
C THR A 272 11.70 -15.98 -7.27
N VAL A 273 11.38 -14.71 -7.50
CA VAL A 273 10.32 -14.03 -6.75
C VAL A 273 8.93 -14.57 -7.12
N LEU A 274 8.61 -14.75 -8.41
CA LEU A 274 7.30 -15.27 -8.82
C LEU A 274 7.08 -16.74 -8.41
N GLU A 275 8.14 -17.56 -8.39
CA GLU A 275 8.07 -18.92 -7.85
C GLU A 275 7.74 -18.93 -6.35
N LYS A 276 8.39 -18.07 -5.56
CA LYS A 276 8.08 -17.90 -4.13
C LYS A 276 6.66 -17.40 -3.90
N VAL A 277 6.21 -16.41 -4.66
CA VAL A 277 4.83 -15.92 -4.60
C VAL A 277 3.85 -17.05 -4.91
N SER A 278 4.09 -17.84 -5.96
CA SER A 278 3.26 -18.98 -6.32
C SER A 278 3.20 -20.03 -5.20
N LEU A 279 4.33 -20.31 -4.55
CA LEU A 279 4.42 -21.27 -3.44
C LEU A 279 3.63 -20.79 -2.21
N VAL A 280 3.84 -19.55 -1.77
CA VAL A 280 3.20 -19.00 -0.56
C VAL A 280 1.70 -18.75 -0.78
N THR A 281 1.28 -18.51 -2.02
CA THR A 281 -0.13 -18.24 -2.35
C THR A 281 -0.87 -19.48 -2.87
N GLN A 282 -0.27 -20.67 -2.77
CA GLN A 282 -0.88 -21.91 -3.22
C GLN A 282 -2.22 -22.17 -2.50
N GLY A 283 -3.27 -22.45 -3.27
CA GLY A 283 -4.63 -22.64 -2.76
C GLY A 283 -5.38 -21.34 -2.39
N ILE A 284 -4.67 -20.20 -2.33
CA ILE A 284 -5.24 -18.88 -2.08
C ILE A 284 -5.42 -18.12 -3.40
N TRP A 285 -4.40 -18.15 -4.27
CA TRP A 285 -4.38 -17.45 -5.54
C TRP A 285 -4.43 -18.40 -6.73
N GLN A 286 -5.17 -17.99 -7.77
CA GLN A 286 -5.09 -18.56 -9.10
C GLN A 286 -4.41 -17.54 -10.01
N MET A 287 -3.12 -17.76 -10.28
CA MET A 287 -2.30 -16.86 -11.10
C MET A 287 -2.49 -17.16 -12.59
N GLU A 288 -2.83 -16.14 -13.37
CA GLU A 288 -2.83 -16.15 -14.84
C GLU A 288 -1.82 -15.14 -15.37
N TYR A 289 -0.87 -15.60 -16.18
CA TYR A 289 0.17 -14.74 -16.74
C TYR A 289 -0.31 -14.10 -18.04
N LEU A 290 -0.05 -12.80 -18.21
CA LEU A 290 -0.34 -12.07 -19.44
C LEU A 290 0.98 -11.65 -20.09
N THR A 291 1.30 -12.23 -21.25
CA THR A 291 2.59 -11.97 -21.91
C THR A 291 2.48 -11.98 -23.43
N ARG A 292 3.52 -11.46 -24.08
CA ARG A 292 3.62 -11.38 -25.54
C ARG A 292 4.09 -12.69 -26.19
N SER A 293 5.07 -13.35 -25.58
CA SER A 293 5.74 -14.54 -26.11
C SER A 293 5.68 -15.66 -25.09
N VAL A 294 5.55 -16.89 -25.56
CA VAL A 294 5.52 -18.10 -24.75
C VAL A 294 6.65 -18.99 -25.23
N GLY A 295 7.62 -19.30 -24.36
CA GLY A 295 8.67 -20.30 -24.60
C GLY A 295 8.20 -21.73 -24.32
N GLU A 296 9.11 -22.71 -24.37
CA GLU A 296 8.77 -24.14 -24.34
C GLU A 296 8.32 -24.66 -22.96
N GLN A 297 8.81 -24.08 -21.86
CA GLN A 297 8.49 -24.52 -20.49
C GLN A 297 7.19 -23.89 -19.96
N THR A 298 6.03 -24.46 -20.28
CA THR A 298 4.71 -23.92 -19.86
C THR A 298 3.92 -24.83 -18.91
N ALA A 299 4.51 -25.95 -18.49
CA ALA A 299 3.81 -26.96 -17.70
C ALA A 299 3.21 -26.37 -16.42
N GLY A 300 1.88 -26.44 -16.28
CA GLY A 300 1.14 -26.00 -15.09
C GLY A 300 0.78 -24.51 -15.04
N MET A 301 1.24 -23.66 -15.97
CA MET A 301 0.96 -22.22 -15.95
C MET A 301 -0.19 -21.83 -16.89
N THR A 302 -1.12 -21.01 -16.41
CA THR A 302 -2.19 -20.44 -17.27
C THR A 302 -1.69 -19.15 -17.92
N ILE A 303 -1.43 -19.19 -19.23
CA ILE A 303 -0.84 -18.06 -19.96
C ILE A 303 -1.82 -17.50 -21.00
N ARG A 304 -2.05 -16.19 -20.95
CA ARG A 304 -2.78 -15.41 -21.95
C ARG A 304 -1.80 -14.64 -22.82
N ARG A 305 -1.83 -14.91 -24.13
CA ARG A 305 -0.97 -14.25 -25.10
C ARG A 305 -1.59 -12.97 -25.67
N PHE A 306 -0.76 -11.96 -25.95
CA PHE A 306 -1.11 -10.80 -26.75
C PHE A 306 -0.02 -10.42 -27.76
N GLY A 307 -0.40 -9.65 -28.77
CA GLY A 307 0.55 -9.09 -29.75
C GLY A 307 1.35 -10.13 -30.53
N THR A 308 2.45 -9.68 -31.14
CA THR A 308 3.33 -10.50 -31.99
C THR A 308 4.77 -10.53 -31.46
N PRO A 309 5.62 -11.46 -31.93
CA PRO A 309 7.03 -11.53 -31.51
C PRO A 309 7.85 -10.26 -31.79
N ARG A 310 7.38 -9.36 -32.65
CA ARG A 310 8.08 -8.09 -32.96
C ARG A 310 7.76 -6.96 -31.98
N MET A 311 6.63 -7.04 -31.27
CA MET A 311 6.12 -5.97 -30.40
C MET A 311 6.86 -5.95 -29.05
N SER A 312 8.14 -5.60 -29.02
CA SER A 312 8.97 -5.60 -27.80
C SER A 312 8.98 -4.24 -27.09
N PRO A 313 9.07 -4.18 -25.76
CA PRO A 313 9.30 -2.94 -25.02
C PRO A 313 10.69 -2.32 -25.29
N ALA A 314 11.60 -2.99 -25.99
CA ALA A 314 12.99 -2.54 -26.16
C ALA A 314 13.17 -1.31 -27.08
N HIS A 315 12.30 -1.12 -28.09
CA HIS A 315 12.48 -0.11 -29.14
C HIS A 315 11.13 0.46 -29.63
N LEU A 316 11.12 1.71 -30.07
CA LEU A 316 9.97 2.31 -30.77
C LEU A 316 9.99 1.93 -32.27
N PRO A 317 8.82 1.83 -32.94
CA PRO A 317 7.46 1.97 -32.41
C PRO A 317 6.91 0.69 -31.75
N PHE A 318 7.70 -0.39 -31.68
CA PHE A 318 7.25 -1.68 -31.16
C PHE A 318 6.83 -1.65 -29.68
N ALA A 319 7.46 -0.80 -28.87
CA ALA A 319 7.09 -0.58 -27.48
C ALA A 319 5.69 0.07 -27.35
N LEU A 320 5.32 0.95 -28.28
CA LEU A 320 3.97 1.51 -28.34
C LEU A 320 2.94 0.44 -28.70
N LEU A 321 3.24 -0.41 -29.69
CA LEU A 321 2.37 -1.53 -30.07
C LEU A 321 2.24 -2.56 -28.92
N TYR A 322 3.31 -2.80 -28.18
CA TYR A 322 3.30 -3.65 -26.99
C TYR A 322 2.30 -3.14 -25.94
N VAL A 323 2.39 -1.84 -25.60
CA VAL A 323 1.50 -1.19 -24.63
C VAL A 323 0.04 -1.22 -25.09
N THR A 324 -0.24 -0.84 -26.34
CA THR A 324 -1.63 -0.75 -26.84
C THR A 324 -2.29 -2.11 -26.99
N THR A 325 -1.56 -3.12 -27.49
CA THR A 325 -2.09 -4.49 -27.62
C THR A 325 -2.25 -5.19 -26.27
N GLY A 326 -1.31 -4.98 -25.33
CA GLY A 326 -1.43 -5.47 -23.96
C GLY A 326 -2.64 -4.89 -23.24
N CYS A 327 -2.84 -3.57 -23.31
CA CYS A 327 -4.00 -2.89 -22.74
C CYS A 327 -5.31 -3.43 -23.34
N SER A 328 -5.38 -3.54 -24.67
CA SER A 328 -6.57 -4.03 -25.38
C SER A 328 -6.91 -5.47 -24.99
N LYS A 329 -5.90 -6.35 -24.87
CA LYS A 329 -6.11 -7.74 -24.46
C LYS A 329 -6.63 -7.83 -23.02
N LEU A 330 -6.03 -7.08 -22.10
CA LEU A 330 -6.47 -7.11 -20.70
C LEU A 330 -7.90 -6.56 -20.54
N LEU A 331 -8.23 -5.46 -21.22
CA LEU A 331 -9.61 -4.95 -21.26
C LEU A 331 -10.59 -5.99 -21.82
N ALA A 332 -10.23 -6.69 -22.90
CA ALA A 332 -11.08 -7.75 -23.45
C ALA A 332 -11.31 -8.89 -22.44
N LEU A 333 -10.26 -9.35 -21.76
CA LEU A 333 -10.38 -10.38 -20.71
C LEU A 333 -11.30 -9.91 -19.57
N LEU A 334 -11.13 -8.67 -19.11
CA LEU A 334 -11.94 -8.08 -18.04
C LEU A 334 -13.42 -7.95 -18.44
N ARG A 335 -13.71 -7.53 -19.68
CA ARG A 335 -15.08 -7.48 -20.23
C ARG A 335 -15.72 -8.85 -20.38
N GLN A 336 -14.92 -9.86 -20.72
CA GLN A 336 -15.37 -11.25 -20.88
C GLN A 336 -15.56 -11.98 -19.54
N GLY A 337 -15.45 -11.30 -18.40
CA GLY A 337 -15.65 -11.92 -17.09
C GLY A 337 -14.43 -12.73 -16.62
N ALA A 338 -13.21 -12.29 -16.94
CA ALA A 338 -12.00 -12.87 -16.33
C ALA A 338 -11.93 -12.64 -14.80
N ASN A 339 -12.74 -11.74 -14.24
CA ASN A 339 -12.94 -11.59 -12.79
C ASN A 339 -11.65 -11.51 -11.96
N TYR A 340 -10.62 -10.83 -12.49
CA TYR A 340 -9.39 -10.60 -11.73
C TYR A 340 -9.68 -9.73 -10.50
N HIS A 341 -9.16 -10.17 -9.36
CA HIS A 341 -9.22 -9.44 -8.10
C HIS A 341 -8.06 -8.44 -8.01
N VAL A 342 -6.89 -8.87 -8.49
CA VAL A 342 -5.65 -8.07 -8.53
C VAL A 342 -4.99 -8.23 -9.90
N VAL A 343 -4.42 -7.15 -10.42
CA VAL A 343 -3.47 -7.16 -11.54
C VAL A 343 -2.10 -6.81 -10.99
N MET A 344 -1.13 -7.70 -11.19
CA MET A 344 0.19 -7.65 -10.58
C MET A 344 1.31 -7.55 -11.64
N PRO A 345 1.51 -6.37 -12.25
CA PRO A 345 2.57 -6.17 -13.25
C PRO A 345 3.96 -6.35 -12.62
N GLN A 346 4.90 -6.84 -13.44
CA GLN A 346 6.26 -7.18 -13.02
C GLN A 346 7.32 -6.18 -13.52
N ASP A 347 6.92 -4.99 -13.94
CA ASP A 347 7.85 -3.86 -14.14
C ASP A 347 7.12 -2.53 -13.90
N GLY A 348 7.79 -1.58 -13.26
CA GLY A 348 7.27 -0.24 -12.97
C GLY A 348 7.20 0.70 -14.17
N ALA A 349 7.27 0.19 -15.40
CA ALA A 349 7.29 0.98 -16.63
C ALA A 349 6.18 0.55 -17.60
N TYR A 350 6.46 -0.37 -18.53
CA TYR A 350 5.59 -0.71 -19.64
C TYR A 350 4.42 -1.59 -19.21
N THR A 351 4.68 -2.69 -18.50
CA THR A 351 3.57 -3.57 -18.09
C THR A 351 2.68 -2.87 -17.09
N ALA A 352 3.25 -2.20 -16.07
CA ALA A 352 2.47 -1.41 -15.13
C ALA A 352 1.66 -0.30 -15.78
N ALA A 353 2.19 0.41 -16.79
CA ALA A 353 1.43 1.45 -17.48
C ALA A 353 0.20 0.87 -18.20
N PHE A 354 0.37 -0.14 -19.06
CA PHE A 354 -0.76 -0.64 -19.84
C PHE A 354 -1.74 -1.41 -18.96
N SER A 355 -1.23 -2.23 -18.04
CA SER A 355 -2.08 -3.09 -17.23
C SER A 355 -2.80 -2.28 -16.17
N GLY A 356 -2.13 -1.28 -15.62
CA GLY A 356 -2.72 -0.36 -14.65
C GLY A 356 -3.82 0.50 -15.28
N LEU A 357 -3.63 1.02 -16.49
CA LEU A 357 -4.70 1.72 -17.22
C LEU A 357 -5.93 0.83 -17.42
N ALA A 358 -5.75 -0.37 -17.95
CA ALA A 358 -6.84 -1.32 -18.19
C ALA A 358 -7.55 -1.74 -16.88
N ALA A 359 -6.76 -2.04 -15.85
CA ALA A 359 -7.26 -2.43 -14.54
C ALA A 359 -8.03 -1.31 -13.85
N LYS A 360 -7.53 -0.06 -13.86
CA LYS A 360 -8.22 1.11 -13.29
C LYS A 360 -9.55 1.39 -13.96
N ILE A 361 -9.63 1.23 -15.29
CA ILE A 361 -10.90 1.36 -16.04
C ILE A 361 -11.90 0.30 -15.56
N ALA A 362 -11.45 -0.94 -15.40
CA ALA A 362 -12.27 -2.03 -14.84
C ALA A 362 -12.29 -2.03 -13.30
N GLY A 363 -11.74 -0.98 -12.66
CA GLY A 363 -11.31 -0.80 -11.26
C GLY A 363 -10.92 -2.05 -10.48
N VAL A 364 -10.13 -2.89 -11.11
CA VAL A 364 -9.33 -3.92 -10.45
C VAL A 364 -8.13 -3.24 -9.82
N ARG A 365 -7.72 -3.67 -8.61
CA ARG A 365 -6.54 -3.12 -7.94
C ARG A 365 -5.27 -3.54 -8.67
N VAL A 366 -4.28 -2.65 -8.66
CA VAL A 366 -2.99 -2.80 -9.33
C VAL A 366 -1.88 -2.77 -8.30
N VAL A 367 -1.21 -3.89 -8.11
CA VAL A 367 -0.06 -4.00 -7.21
C VAL A 367 1.17 -4.28 -8.07
N CYS A 368 2.03 -3.28 -8.28
CA CYS A 368 3.21 -3.45 -9.12
C CYS A 368 4.35 -4.04 -8.30
N MET A 369 4.92 -5.15 -8.76
CA MET A 369 6.16 -5.68 -8.22
C MET A 369 7.30 -5.21 -9.13
N ASP A 370 8.00 -4.15 -8.71
CA ASP A 370 9.07 -3.55 -9.52
C ASP A 370 10.41 -4.21 -9.23
N HIS A 371 11.09 -4.66 -10.28
CA HIS A 371 12.42 -5.28 -10.18
C HIS A 371 13.54 -4.30 -10.56
N GLY A 372 13.38 -3.01 -10.23
CA GLY A 372 14.36 -1.94 -10.50
C GLY A 372 14.07 -1.10 -11.74
N HIS A 373 12.92 -1.26 -12.41
CA HIS A 373 12.59 -0.44 -13.58
C HIS A 373 12.34 1.03 -13.21
N LEU A 374 11.93 1.33 -11.97
CA LEU A 374 11.75 2.70 -11.51
C LEU A 374 13.07 3.49 -11.45
N THR A 375 14.20 2.82 -11.26
CA THR A 375 15.53 3.44 -11.17
C THR A 375 16.35 3.35 -12.46
N LEU A 376 15.94 2.53 -13.45
CA LEU A 376 16.67 2.31 -14.72
C LEU A 376 17.06 3.60 -15.47
N ARG A 377 16.23 4.65 -15.42
CA ARG A 377 16.54 5.93 -16.09
C ARG A 377 17.81 6.60 -15.55
N GLN A 378 18.17 6.33 -14.31
CA GLN A 378 19.33 6.91 -13.64
C GLN A 378 20.57 6.01 -13.75
N ASN A 379 20.37 4.75 -14.15
CA ASN A 379 21.45 3.80 -14.31
C ASN A 379 22.26 4.12 -15.58
N ARG A 380 23.42 4.76 -15.38
CA ARG A 380 24.36 5.10 -16.46
C ARG A 380 24.89 3.87 -17.20
N ALA A 381 25.10 2.76 -16.48
CA ALA A 381 25.56 1.50 -17.08
C ALA A 381 24.52 0.95 -18.06
N HIS A 382 23.24 0.96 -17.67
CA HIS A 382 22.15 0.51 -18.55
C HIS A 382 22.04 1.35 -19.82
N ARG A 383 22.21 2.68 -19.74
CA ARG A 383 22.23 3.55 -20.91
C ARG A 383 23.41 3.23 -21.83
N ALA A 384 24.57 2.91 -21.27
CA ALA A 384 25.75 2.52 -22.04
C ALA A 384 25.54 1.16 -22.75
N GLU A 385 24.97 0.16 -22.06
CA GLU A 385 24.61 -1.14 -22.63
C GLU A 385 23.63 -1.02 -23.80
N ARG A 386 22.62 -0.14 -23.70
CA ARG A 386 21.69 0.12 -24.80
C ARG A 386 22.38 0.71 -26.03
N LEU A 387 23.30 1.65 -25.83
CA LEU A 387 24.09 2.22 -26.92
C LEU A 387 25.01 1.16 -27.56
N GLN A 388 25.59 0.26 -26.77
CA GLN A 388 26.36 -0.88 -27.27
C GLN A 388 25.49 -1.87 -28.05
N ALA A 389 24.27 -2.17 -27.60
CA ALA A 389 23.34 -3.04 -28.32
C ALA A 389 22.95 -2.46 -29.71
N LEU A 390 22.87 -1.13 -29.83
CA LEU A 390 22.68 -0.44 -31.11
C LEU A 390 23.94 -0.48 -32.00
N ALA A 391 25.12 -0.69 -31.41
CA ALA A 391 26.40 -0.77 -32.10
C ALA A 391 26.64 -2.09 -32.86
N HIS A 392 25.71 -3.05 -32.80
CA HIS A 392 25.75 -4.26 -33.64
C HIS A 392 24.90 -4.15 -34.92
N ARG A 393 24.17 -3.04 -35.12
CA ARG A 393 23.36 -2.80 -36.34
C ARG A 393 24.18 -2.18 -37.47
N SER A 394 23.78 -2.39 -38.73
CA SER A 394 24.48 -1.81 -39.90
C SER A 394 24.61 -0.29 -39.82
N TRP A 395 25.71 0.26 -40.35
CA TRP A 395 26.06 1.69 -40.23
C TRP A 395 24.92 2.63 -40.66
N LEU A 396 24.27 2.36 -41.79
CA LEU A 396 23.12 3.15 -42.29
C LEU A 396 21.92 3.12 -41.31
N ARG A 397 21.58 1.96 -40.74
CA ARG A 397 20.47 1.85 -39.78
C ARG A 397 20.82 2.46 -38.42
N ARG A 398 22.09 2.37 -38.01
CA ARG A 398 22.58 2.96 -36.76
C ARG A 398 22.57 4.49 -36.83
N ALA A 399 23.12 5.05 -37.91
CA ALA A 399 23.27 6.49 -38.08
C ALA A 399 21.93 7.22 -38.30
N LEU A 400 21.01 6.63 -39.08
CA LEU A 400 19.76 7.31 -39.45
C LEU A 400 18.60 7.02 -38.48
N ILE A 401 18.44 5.76 -38.07
CA ILE A 401 17.26 5.30 -37.31
C ILE A 401 17.60 5.11 -35.82
N GLY A 402 18.79 4.59 -35.50
CA GLY A 402 19.19 4.30 -34.12
C GLY A 402 19.22 5.53 -33.20
N HIS A 403 19.73 6.67 -33.68
CA HIS A 403 19.74 7.90 -32.90
C HIS A 403 18.33 8.46 -32.64
N ILE A 404 17.44 8.39 -33.63
CA ILE A 404 16.03 8.81 -33.49
C ILE A 404 15.29 7.85 -32.56
N GLU A 405 15.45 6.54 -32.73
CA GLU A 405 14.87 5.51 -31.86
C GLU A 405 15.26 5.73 -30.40
N GLU A 406 16.53 5.96 -30.10
CA GLU A 406 17.01 6.17 -28.74
C GLU A 406 16.59 7.54 -28.19
N ALA A 407 16.59 8.59 -29.02
CA ALA A 407 16.12 9.92 -28.63
C ALA A 407 14.62 9.92 -28.30
N CYS A 408 13.80 9.16 -29.02
CA CYS A 408 12.37 9.02 -28.74
C CYS A 408 12.07 8.00 -27.62
N TYR A 409 12.94 7.01 -27.40
CA TYR A 409 12.74 5.96 -26.40
C TYR A 409 12.69 6.52 -24.98
N TRP A 410 13.61 7.39 -24.59
CA TRP A 410 13.68 7.91 -23.22
C TRP A 410 12.49 8.79 -22.83
N PRO A 411 12.02 9.73 -23.68
CA PRO A 411 10.75 10.42 -23.46
C PRO A 411 9.56 9.45 -23.35
N PHE A 412 9.50 8.43 -24.20
CA PHE A 412 8.44 7.41 -24.13
C PHE A 412 8.51 6.59 -22.83
N TYR A 413 9.70 6.14 -22.43
CA TYR A 413 9.94 5.44 -21.16
C TYR A 413 9.51 6.31 -19.97
N ALA A 414 9.92 7.57 -19.95
CA ALA A 414 9.54 8.52 -18.90
C ALA A 414 8.01 8.73 -18.86
N ALA A 415 7.36 8.83 -20.02
CA ALA A 415 5.90 8.90 -20.07
C ALA A 415 5.25 7.63 -19.50
N MET A 416 5.78 6.44 -19.83
CA MET A 416 5.25 5.17 -19.30
C MET A 416 5.44 5.04 -17.80
N THR A 417 6.61 5.39 -17.25
CA THR A 417 6.82 5.36 -15.79
C THR A 417 5.95 6.37 -15.06
N HIS A 418 5.73 7.57 -15.62
CA HIS A 418 4.79 8.54 -15.06
C HIS A 418 3.33 8.05 -15.09
N ILE A 419 2.92 7.39 -16.18
CA ILE A 419 1.60 6.77 -16.25
C ILE A 419 1.50 5.66 -15.19
N ALA A 420 2.46 4.72 -15.16
CA ALA A 420 2.53 3.63 -14.20
C ALA A 420 2.42 4.13 -12.75
N ALA A 421 3.17 5.17 -12.38
CA ALA A 421 3.14 5.80 -11.07
C ALA A 421 1.75 6.29 -10.64
N ARG A 422 0.95 6.78 -11.60
CA ARG A 422 -0.41 7.27 -11.36
C ARG A 422 -1.46 6.15 -11.31
N VAL A 423 -1.27 5.08 -12.08
CA VAL A 423 -2.28 4.01 -12.23
C VAL A 423 -2.03 2.80 -11.34
N THR A 424 -0.84 2.67 -10.76
CA THR A 424 -0.53 1.62 -9.77
C THR A 424 -1.16 2.00 -8.44
N ASP A 425 -1.77 1.08 -7.71
CA ASP A 425 -2.26 1.36 -6.35
C ASP A 425 -1.12 1.27 -5.34
N HIS A 426 -0.33 0.20 -5.42
CA HIS A 426 0.75 -0.09 -4.47
C HIS A 426 1.98 -0.66 -5.17
N TYR A 427 3.17 -0.35 -4.68
CA TYR A 427 4.45 -0.86 -5.15
C TYR A 427 5.05 -1.84 -4.14
N LEU A 428 5.41 -3.03 -4.61
CA LEU A 428 6.26 -3.98 -3.91
C LEU A 428 7.66 -3.87 -4.51
N VAL A 429 8.64 -3.50 -3.68
CA VAL A 429 10.01 -3.21 -4.13
C VAL A 429 11.00 -4.09 -3.35
N PRO A 430 11.91 -4.80 -4.02
CA PRO A 430 12.96 -5.56 -3.35
C PRO A 430 14.09 -4.65 -2.84
N GLY A 431 14.73 -5.04 -1.74
CA GLY A 431 16.00 -4.44 -1.30
C GLY A 431 15.92 -3.58 -0.03
N LEU A 432 17.04 -2.96 0.35
CA LEU A 432 17.20 -2.22 1.60
C LEU A 432 16.90 -0.71 1.45
N PRO A 433 16.34 -0.05 2.49
CA PRO A 433 16.17 1.40 2.52
C PRO A 433 17.42 2.15 2.07
N GLY A 434 17.26 3.14 1.19
CA GLY A 434 18.36 3.99 0.71
C GLY A 434 19.02 3.54 -0.61
N ASP A 435 18.56 2.47 -1.25
CA ASP A 435 19.01 2.05 -2.59
C ASP A 435 18.60 3.00 -3.75
N GLY A 436 17.89 4.08 -3.43
CA GLY A 436 17.47 5.12 -4.37
C GLY A 436 16.08 4.92 -4.98
N VAL A 437 15.36 3.83 -4.65
CA VAL A 437 14.00 3.61 -5.15
C VAL A 437 13.01 4.64 -4.58
N GLU A 438 13.05 4.97 -3.30
CA GLU A 438 12.18 6.01 -2.71
C GLU A 438 12.40 7.35 -3.38
N ALA A 439 13.66 7.71 -3.64
CA ALA A 439 13.98 8.95 -4.35
C ALA A 439 13.44 8.92 -5.80
N ALA A 440 13.46 7.76 -6.46
CA ALA A 440 12.85 7.60 -7.79
C ALA A 440 11.32 7.71 -7.73
N CYS A 441 10.68 7.03 -6.78
CA CYS A 441 9.25 7.11 -6.53
C CYS A 441 8.80 8.54 -6.19
N ALA A 442 9.51 9.24 -5.30
CA ALA A 442 9.23 10.63 -4.93
C ALA A 442 9.26 11.57 -6.15
N ARG A 443 10.24 11.41 -7.04
CA ARG A 443 10.30 12.18 -8.32
C ARG A 443 9.14 11.86 -9.27
N LEU A 444 8.59 10.66 -9.20
CA LEU A 444 7.41 10.26 -9.95
C LEU A 444 6.09 10.67 -9.25
N GLY A 445 6.17 11.24 -8.04
CA GLY A 445 5.00 11.60 -7.23
C GLY A 445 4.32 10.41 -6.57
N VAL A 446 5.02 9.29 -6.40
CA VAL A 446 4.54 8.13 -5.63
C VAL A 446 4.87 8.39 -4.16
N PRO A 447 3.86 8.47 -3.28
CA PRO A 447 4.05 8.73 -1.87
C PRO A 447 4.52 7.46 -1.13
N LEU A 448 5.14 7.63 0.04
CA LEU A 448 5.77 6.53 0.78
C LEU A 448 4.76 5.46 1.27
N ASP A 449 3.52 5.86 1.57
CA ASP A 449 2.43 4.96 1.97
C ASP A 449 2.04 3.94 0.89
N ARG A 450 2.44 4.18 -0.37
CA ARG A 450 2.16 3.30 -1.51
C ARG A 450 3.33 2.38 -1.83
N ILE A 451 4.34 2.27 -0.96
CA ILE A 451 5.55 1.49 -1.16
C ILE A 451 5.71 0.54 0.01
N THR A 452 5.80 -0.76 -0.27
CA THR A 452 6.22 -1.77 0.69
C THR A 452 7.49 -2.43 0.19
N ARG A 453 8.49 -2.49 1.05
CA ARG A 453 9.72 -3.23 0.79
C ARG A 453 9.55 -4.70 1.15
N PHE A 454 10.28 -5.55 0.43
CA PHE A 454 10.46 -6.95 0.81
C PHE A 454 11.92 -7.35 0.63
N ASP A 455 12.36 -8.32 1.42
CA ASP A 455 13.73 -8.80 1.34
C ASP A 455 13.99 -9.50 0.01
N SER A 456 14.98 -8.99 -0.73
CA SER A 456 15.45 -9.56 -1.99
C SER A 456 16.26 -10.83 -1.72
N MET A 457 15.59 -11.93 -1.37
CA MET A 457 16.25 -13.24 -1.28
C MET A 457 16.39 -13.84 -2.69
N VAL A 458 17.40 -13.38 -3.44
CA VAL A 458 18.01 -14.25 -4.46
C VAL A 458 18.68 -15.37 -3.68
N GLU A 459 18.02 -16.53 -3.59
CA GLU A 459 18.63 -17.75 -3.07
C GLU A 459 19.78 -18.14 -4.01
N ILE A 460 20.99 -17.70 -3.68
CA ILE A 460 22.23 -18.07 -4.38
C ILE A 460 22.35 -19.61 -4.44
N GLU A 461 21.80 -20.30 -3.44
CA GLU A 461 21.77 -21.77 -3.34
C GLU A 461 20.90 -22.46 -4.41
N ARG A 462 19.88 -21.78 -4.97
CA ARG A 462 19.03 -22.33 -6.05
C ARG A 462 19.46 -21.90 -7.45
N HIS A 463 20.34 -20.91 -7.57
CA HIS A 463 21.03 -20.69 -8.83
C HIS A 463 22.02 -21.85 -9.02
N PHE A 464 21.59 -22.88 -9.76
CA PHE A 464 22.49 -23.94 -10.24
C PHE A 464 23.61 -23.29 -11.03
N VAL A 465 24.73 -23.06 -10.35
CA VAL A 465 26.02 -22.79 -10.95
C VAL A 465 26.36 -24.08 -11.69
N LEU A 466 26.01 -24.14 -12.99
CA LEU A 466 26.26 -25.30 -13.86
C LEU A 466 27.70 -25.79 -13.64
N ASP A 467 27.94 -27.10 -13.63
CA ASP A 467 29.32 -27.57 -13.53
C ASP A 467 30.14 -27.10 -14.75
N LEU A 468 31.47 -27.23 -14.67
CA LEU A 468 32.37 -26.73 -15.72
C LEU A 468 32.03 -27.33 -17.10
N LEU A 469 31.61 -28.60 -17.15
CA LEU A 469 31.27 -29.33 -18.37
C LEU A 469 29.95 -28.83 -18.96
N ALA A 470 28.93 -28.64 -18.14
CA ALA A 470 27.62 -28.11 -18.54
C ALA A 470 27.72 -26.65 -19.00
N ARG A 471 28.53 -25.80 -18.36
CA ARG A 471 28.81 -24.44 -18.87
C ARG A 471 29.54 -24.46 -20.20
N THR A 472 30.45 -25.41 -20.40
CA THR A 472 31.21 -25.53 -21.65
C THR A 472 30.31 -26.01 -22.77
N HIS A 473 29.42 -26.96 -22.49
CA HIS A 473 28.41 -27.43 -23.42
C HIS A 473 27.43 -26.32 -23.80
N GLU A 474 26.89 -25.57 -22.84
CA GLU A 474 25.93 -24.48 -23.07
C GLU A 474 26.57 -23.31 -23.85
N ARG A 475 27.86 -23.02 -23.60
CA ARG A 475 28.64 -22.05 -24.39
C ARG A 475 28.81 -22.50 -25.84
N GLN A 476 29.08 -23.79 -26.08
CA GLN A 476 29.17 -24.36 -27.42
C GLN A 476 27.82 -24.32 -28.15
N THR A 477 26.71 -24.65 -27.48
CA THR A 477 25.36 -24.60 -28.08
C THR A 477 24.94 -23.18 -28.44
N ARG A 478 25.43 -22.18 -27.69
CA ARG A 478 25.10 -20.76 -27.90
C ARG A 478 26.16 -19.99 -28.70
N HIS A 479 27.18 -20.66 -29.24
CA HIS A 479 28.30 -20.06 -29.97
C HIS A 479 29.02 -18.94 -29.20
N ILE A 480 29.15 -19.08 -27.88
CA ILE A 480 29.83 -18.12 -27.01
C ILE A 480 31.28 -18.60 -26.81
N ALA A 481 32.25 -17.76 -27.19
CA ALA A 481 33.68 -18.08 -27.04
C ALA A 481 34.09 -18.21 -25.55
N PRO A 482 35.01 -19.13 -25.21
CA PRO A 482 35.54 -19.22 -23.86
C PRO A 482 36.39 -17.98 -23.52
N MET A 483 36.31 -17.53 -22.27
CA MET A 483 37.15 -16.43 -21.76
C MET A 483 38.62 -16.89 -21.70
N PRO A 484 39.58 -16.04 -22.08
CA PRO A 484 41.00 -16.36 -21.93
C PRO A 484 41.34 -16.52 -20.45
N SER A 485 42.06 -17.60 -20.13
CA SER A 485 42.65 -17.82 -18.80
C SER A 485 43.82 -16.87 -18.62
N TRP A 486 43.74 -16.00 -17.60
CA TRP A 486 44.90 -15.31 -17.03
C TRP A 486 45.36 -16.05 -15.79
#